data_AF-A0A1M5U7Z5-F1
#
_entry.id   AF-A0A1M5U7Z5-F1
#
_cell.length_a   1.000
_cell.length_b   1.000
_cell.length_c   1.000
_cell.angle_alpha   90.00
_cell.angle_beta   90.00
_cell.angle_gamma   90.00
#
_symmetry.space_group_name_H-M   'P 1'
#
loop_
_entity.id
_entity.type
_entity.pdbx_description
1 polymer ?
#
loop_
_entity_poly.entity_id
_entity_poly.type
_entity_poly.pdbx_seq_one_letter_code
_entity_poly.pdbx_strand_id
1 'polypeptide(L)'
;MKALFVRKAIDLVEMKVLIKEARDDGEKETGYEVTREIEMSPATFREFKDDLLKDQTWIKSTDGGLNKYGKVRCIRVKSRTSKESILVNPEGYTYPRYIAIEE
;
A
#
# COMPACT_ATOMS: atom_id res chain seq x y z
N MET A 1 -12.11 0.41 -8.74
CA MET A 1 -11.55 1.25 -7.68
C MET A 1 -10.21 1.81 -8.15
N LYS A 2 -9.84 3.00 -7.70
CA LYS A 2 -8.58 3.66 -8.03
C LYS A 2 -7.96 4.22 -6.74
N ALA A 3 -6.64 4.35 -6.73
CA ALA A 3 -5.92 4.95 -5.62
C ALA A 3 -4.61 5.58 -6.13
N LEU A 4 -4.05 6.51 -5.37
CA LEU A 4 -2.76 7.12 -5.66
C LEU A 4 -1.66 6.33 -4.93
N PHE A 5 -0.83 5.65 -5.71
CA PHE A 5 0.29 4.88 -5.17
C PHE A 5 1.55 5.74 -5.11
N VAL A 6 2.11 5.88 -3.91
CA VAL A 6 3.41 6.52 -3.69
C VAL A 6 4.48 5.48 -3.48
N ARG A 7 5.72 5.85 -3.78
CA ARG A 7 6.86 4.93 -3.79
C ARG A 7 7.72 5.14 -2.55
N LYS A 8 8.05 4.05 -1.86
CA LYS A 8 9.03 4.00 -0.77
C LYS A 8 8.79 5.05 0.33
N ALA A 9 7.54 5.27 0.73
CA ALA A 9 7.30 6.01 1.96
C ALA A 9 7.88 5.22 3.14
N ILE A 10 8.52 5.91 4.07
CA ILE A 10 9.18 5.38 5.25
C ILE A 10 8.14 5.07 6.33
N ASP A 11 7.14 5.93 6.49
CA ASP A 11 6.07 5.80 7.48
C ASP A 11 4.75 6.40 6.98
N LEU A 12 3.69 6.30 7.79
CA LEU A 12 2.37 6.84 7.46
C LEU A 12 2.35 8.37 7.29
N VAL A 13 3.20 9.10 8.03
CA VAL A 13 3.21 10.57 7.98
C VAL A 13 3.76 11.00 6.62
N GLU A 14 4.91 10.46 6.23
CA GLU A 14 5.50 10.73 4.92
C GLU A 14 4.60 10.24 3.79
N MET A 15 4.00 9.05 3.92
CA MET A 15 3.03 8.54 2.95
C MET A 15 1.91 9.55 2.66
N LYS A 16 1.35 10.18 3.70
CA LYS A 16 0.28 11.18 3.54
C LYS A 16 0.77 12.46 2.87
N VAL A 17 2.00 12.88 3.16
CA VAL A 17 2.65 14.01 2.49
C VAL A 17 2.84 13.71 1.00
N LEU A 18 3.44 12.56 0.66
CA LEU A 18 3.68 12.17 -0.73
C LEU A 18 2.37 12.02 -1.53
N ILE A 19 1.31 11.49 -0.91
CA ILE A 19 0.00 11.37 -1.57
C ILE A 19 -0.57 12.75 -1.85
N LYS A 20 -0.44 13.68 -0.90
CA LYS A 20 -0.90 15.05 -1.06
C LYS A 20 -0.12 15.76 -2.16
N GLU A 21 1.21 15.69 -2.13
CA GLU A 21 2.08 16.30 -3.16
C GLU A 21 1.74 15.78 -4.55
N ALA A 22 1.62 14.45 -4.72
CA ALA A 22 1.24 13.86 -5.99
C ALA A 22 -0.14 14.33 -6.46
N ARG A 23 -1.10 14.46 -5.53
CA ARG A 23 -2.45 14.98 -5.84
C ARG A 23 -2.38 16.46 -6.27
N ASP A 24 -1.58 17.27 -5.60
CA ASP A 24 -1.37 18.70 -5.90
C ASP A 24 -0.66 18.89 -7.26
N ASP A 25 0.25 17.98 -7.61
CA ASP A 25 0.95 17.93 -8.92
C ASP A 25 0.07 17.39 -10.06
N GLY A 26 -1.15 16.94 -9.76
CA GLY A 26 -2.11 16.44 -10.75
C GLY A 26 -1.86 15.00 -11.19
N GLU A 27 -1.12 14.21 -10.41
CA GLU A 27 -0.94 12.78 -10.65
C GLU A 27 -2.28 12.05 -10.62
N LYS A 28 -2.45 11.12 -11.55
CA LYS A 28 -3.72 10.40 -11.72
C LYS A 28 -3.74 9.15 -10.87
N GLU A 29 -4.87 8.94 -10.20
CA GLU A 29 -5.13 7.69 -9.51
C GLU A 29 -5.11 6.51 -10.49
N THR A 30 -4.47 5.43 -10.07
CA THR A 30 -4.32 4.22 -10.87
C THR A 30 -5.35 3.19 -10.44
N GLY A 31 -5.93 2.47 -11.40
CA GLY A 31 -6.82 1.36 -11.11
C GLY A 31 -6.05 0.21 -10.46
N TYR A 32 -6.66 -0.45 -9.48
CA TYR A 32 -6.03 -1.57 -8.79
C TYR A 32 -6.93 -2.80 -8.68
N GLU A 33 -6.32 -3.92 -8.34
CA GLU A 33 -6.92 -5.22 -8.03
C GLU A 33 -6.33 -5.73 -6.72
N VAL A 34 -7.20 -5.98 -5.73
CA VAL A 34 -6.81 -6.61 -4.48
C VAL A 34 -6.69 -8.11 -4.72
N THR A 35 -5.48 -8.63 -4.58
CA THR A 35 -5.17 -10.05 -4.78
C THR A 35 -5.28 -10.86 -3.50
N ARG A 36 -5.13 -10.21 -2.35
CA ARG A 36 -5.19 -10.80 -1.01
C ARG A 36 -5.46 -9.73 0.04
N GLU A 37 -6.07 -10.13 1.14
CA GLU A 37 -6.25 -9.29 2.32
C GLU A 37 -5.41 -9.80 3.49
N ILE A 38 -4.86 -8.88 4.27
CA ILE A 38 -4.18 -9.14 5.53
C ILE A 38 -4.88 -8.32 6.60
N GLU A 39 -5.39 -9.02 7.61
CA GLU A 39 -5.99 -8.41 8.78
C GLU A 39 -5.02 -8.51 9.96
N MET A 40 -4.74 -7.37 10.58
CA MET A 40 -3.81 -7.25 11.70
C MET A 40 -4.51 -6.80 12.98
N SER A 41 -3.87 -7.09 14.12
CA SER A 41 -4.22 -6.42 15.37
C SER A 41 -3.91 -4.92 15.27
N PRO A 42 -4.57 -4.06 16.06
CA PRO A 42 -4.29 -2.62 16.06
C PRO A 42 -2.82 -2.29 16.38
N ALA A 43 -2.19 -3.05 17.28
CA ALA A 43 -0.78 -2.87 17.64
C ALA A 43 0.15 -3.21 16.48
N THR A 44 -0.04 -4.38 15.85
CA THR A 44 0.75 -4.80 14.68
C THR A 44 0.56 -3.86 13.50
N PHE A 45 -0.67 -3.38 13.27
CA PHE A 45 -0.93 -2.42 12.22
C PHE A 45 -0.27 -1.06 12.50
N ARG A 46 -0.15 -0.65 13.76
CA ARG A 46 0.62 0.54 14.14
C ARG A 46 2.09 0.36 13.84
N GLU A 47 2.69 -0.73 14.28
CA GLU A 47 4.11 -1.05 13.99
C GLU A 47 4.39 -1.08 12.48
N PHE A 48 3.47 -1.65 11.69
CA PHE A 48 3.55 -1.64 10.24
C PHE A 48 3.56 -0.22 9.65
N LYS A 49 2.73 0.68 10.20
CA LYS A 49 2.63 2.07 9.75
C LYS A 49 3.79 2.96 10.19
N ASP A 50 4.51 2.55 11.24
CA ASP A 50 5.67 3.27 11.76
C ASP A 50 6.96 2.94 10.98
N ASP A 51 7.01 1.82 10.24
CA ASP A 51 8.10 1.46 9.32
C ASP A 51 7.56 0.65 8.12
N LEU A 52 7.24 1.37 7.06
CA LEU A 52 6.70 0.83 5.80
C LEU A 52 7.79 0.29 4.86
N LEU A 53 9.06 0.45 5.20
CA LEU A 53 10.19 -0.12 4.44
C LEU A 53 10.70 -1.43 5.06
N LYS A 54 10.21 -1.80 6.24
CA LYS A 54 10.50 -3.07 6.88
C LYS A 54 9.96 -4.24 6.07
N ASP A 55 10.79 -5.27 5.93
CA ASP A 55 10.39 -6.55 5.37
C ASP A 55 9.21 -7.17 6.13
N GLN A 56 8.29 -7.74 5.37
CA GLN A 56 7.06 -8.33 5.86
C GLN A 56 7.03 -9.79 5.45
N THR A 57 6.98 -10.69 6.42
CA THR A 57 6.97 -12.16 6.17
C THR A 57 5.76 -12.62 5.36
N TRP A 58 4.69 -11.81 5.36
CA TRP A 58 3.48 -12.08 4.60
C TRP A 58 3.56 -11.56 3.16
N ILE A 59 4.58 -10.81 2.74
CA ILE A 59 4.76 -10.35 1.35
C ILE A 59 5.54 -11.41 0.57
N LYS A 60 5.02 -11.79 -0.60
CA LYS A 60 5.76 -12.61 -1.58
C LYS A 60 6.22 -11.73 -2.74
N SER A 61 7.38 -12.06 -3.32
CA SER A 61 7.89 -11.36 -4.51
C SER A 61 6.91 -11.36 -5.69
N THR A 62 6.02 -12.35 -5.78
CA THR A 62 5.00 -12.48 -6.84
C THR A 62 3.74 -11.64 -6.62
N ASP A 63 3.60 -10.96 -5.48
CA ASP A 63 2.36 -10.24 -5.11
C ASP A 63 2.21 -8.88 -5.81
N GLY A 64 3.27 -8.38 -6.44
CA GLY A 64 3.27 -7.05 -7.06
C GLY A 64 3.01 -7.01 -8.58
N GLY A 65 3.33 -5.85 -9.15
CA GLY A 65 3.25 -5.58 -10.58
C GLY A 65 1.85 -5.22 -11.06
N LEU A 66 1.64 -5.35 -12.37
CA LEU A 66 0.36 -5.07 -13.03
C LEU A 66 -0.32 -6.38 -13.46
N ASN A 67 -1.65 -6.38 -13.48
CA ASN A 67 -2.41 -7.45 -14.11
C ASN A 67 -2.52 -7.23 -15.64
N LYS A 68 -3.15 -8.18 -16.34
CA LYS A 68 -3.30 -8.15 -17.81
C LYS A 68 -4.08 -6.95 -18.37
N TYR A 69 -4.75 -6.20 -17.50
CA TYR A 69 -5.51 -4.99 -17.85
C TYR A 69 -4.77 -3.70 -17.46
N GLY A 70 -3.50 -3.79 -17.02
CA GLY A 70 -2.71 -2.65 -16.57
C GLY A 70 -3.12 -2.10 -15.20
N LYS A 71 -3.92 -2.83 -14.41
CA LYS A 71 -4.24 -2.43 -13.03
C LYS A 71 -3.15 -2.90 -12.08
N VAL A 72 -2.84 -2.07 -11.08
CA VAL A 72 -1.91 -2.42 -10.00
C VAL A 72 -2.45 -3.61 -9.21
N ARG A 73 -1.63 -4.65 -9.06
CA ARG A 73 -1.91 -5.75 -8.13
C ARG A 73 -1.44 -5.35 -6.74
N CYS A 74 -2.31 -5.47 -5.75
CA CYS A 74 -1.96 -5.11 -4.39
C CYS A 74 -2.54 -6.08 -3.35
N ILE A 75 -1.95 -6.04 -2.17
CA ILE A 75 -2.45 -6.64 -0.94
C ILE A 75 -3.17 -5.53 -0.17
N ARG A 76 -4.38 -5.80 0.31
CA ARG A 76 -5.09 -4.88 1.22
C ARG A 76 -4.72 -5.23 2.66
N VAL A 77 -4.11 -4.29 3.37
CA VAL A 77 -3.74 -4.44 4.79
C VAL A 77 -4.69 -3.58 5.61
N LYS A 78 -5.40 -4.22 6.56
CA LYS A 78 -6.39 -3.56 7.42
C LYS A 78 -6.18 -3.93 8.88
N SER A 79 -6.54 -3.02 9.77
CA SER A 79 -6.68 -3.33 11.20
C SER A 79 -8.12 -3.72 11.51
N ARG A 80 -8.31 -4.67 12.43
CA ARG A 80 -9.63 -5.12 12.91
C ARG A 80 -10.57 -4.01 13.37
N THR A 81 -10.02 -2.89 13.80
CA THR A 81 -10.78 -1.76 14.35
C THR A 81 -10.69 -0.50 13.50
N SER A 82 -9.81 -0.46 12.51
CA SER A 82 -9.60 0.70 11.65
C SER A 82 -10.49 0.64 10.43
N LYS A 83 -11.07 1.78 10.04
CA LYS A 83 -11.69 1.95 8.72
C LYS A 83 -10.67 2.20 7.61
N GLU A 84 -9.48 2.71 7.98
CA GLU A 84 -8.38 2.96 7.05
C GLU A 84 -7.70 1.63 6.67
N SER A 85 -7.58 1.37 5.36
CA SER A 85 -6.83 0.25 4.80
C SER A 85 -5.68 0.78 3.93
N ILE A 86 -4.55 0.08 3.95
CA ILE A 86 -3.38 0.40 3.14
C ILE A 86 -3.27 -0.65 2.03
N LEU A 87 -3.15 -0.19 0.80
CA LEU A 87 -2.86 -1.03 -0.36
C LEU A 87 -1.35 -1.14 -0.51
N VAL A 88 -0.85 -2.36 -0.68
CA VAL A 88 0.59 -2.65 -0.78
C VAL A 88 0.89 -3.37 -2.09
N ASN A 89 1.72 -2.77 -2.94
CA ASN A 89 2.31 -3.43 -4.10
C ASN A 89 3.84 -3.54 -3.90
N PRO A 90 4.37 -4.75 -3.73
CA PRO A 90 5.79 -4.95 -3.47
C PRO A 90 6.70 -4.93 -4.70
N GLU A 91 6.19 -5.02 -5.93
CA GLU A 91 7.00 -5.04 -7.18
C GLU A 91 8.21 -6.00 -7.15
N GLY A 92 8.07 -7.19 -6.55
CA GLY A 92 9.17 -8.18 -6.47
C GLY A 92 9.91 -8.23 -5.13
N TYR A 93 9.69 -7.26 -4.24
CA TYR A 93 10.38 -7.17 -2.95
C TYR A 93 9.58 -7.84 -1.82
N THR A 94 10.19 -7.91 -0.64
CA THR A 94 9.57 -8.40 0.61
C THR A 94 9.03 -7.27 1.48
N TYR A 95 9.09 -6.03 1.01
CA TYR A 95 8.59 -4.85 1.70
C TYR A 95 7.61 -4.04 0.82
N PRO A 96 6.77 -3.16 1.42
CA PRO A 96 5.84 -2.27 0.71
C PRO A 96 6.49 -1.22 -0.22
N ARG A 97 6.95 -1.62 -1.41
CA ARG A 97 7.61 -0.69 -2.33
C ARG A 97 6.70 0.43 -2.82
N TYR A 98 5.46 0.10 -3.16
CA TYR A 98 4.42 1.05 -3.54
C TYR A 98 3.24 0.88 -2.61
N ILE A 99 2.69 2.00 -2.14
CA ILE A 99 1.60 2.00 -1.17
C ILE A 99 0.56 3.06 -1.48
N ALA A 100 -0.69 2.81 -1.09
CA ALA A 100 -1.77 3.78 -1.21
C ALA A 100 -2.73 3.68 -0.01
N ILE A 101 -3.42 4.77 0.31
CA ILE A 101 -4.56 4.76 1.22
C ILE A 101 -5.80 4.40 0.40
N GLU A 102 -6.57 3.43 0.89
CA GLU A 102 -7.88 3.10 0.31
C GLU A 102 -8.95 3.98 0.96
N GLU A 103 -9.53 4.90 0.18
CA GLU A 103 -10.63 5.81 0.55
C GLU A 103 -12.00 5.27 0.13
#